data_AF-A0A178APN9-F1
#
_entry.id   AF-A0A178APN9-F1
#
_cell.length_a   1.000
_cell.length_b   1.000
_cell.length_c   1.000
_cell.angle_alpha   90.00
_cell.angle_beta   90.00
_cell.angle_gamma   90.00
#
_symmetry.space_group_name_H-M   'P 1'
#
loop_
_entity.id
_entity.type
_entity.pdbx_description
1 polymer ?
#
loop_
_entity_poly.entity_id
_entity_poly.type
_entity_poly.pdbx_seq_one_letter_code
_entity_poly.pdbx_strand_id
1 'polypeptide(L)'
;MQYSLKALLALASHAITFADAGSVLFTDATIITFNANSSKTNVLHGSSLLVEGDRIQQIFDGITPNSYPNGTEVVNATGKIISPGFINTHHHLWQTAYRTIASNTTLAEYFIRYGAPGPSTQYFTAEDKYLSQLTGSIELMNSGTTTVLDHAHGDSSNETADAIFTATLDSKLRTYHAFAIQTLPNNYTTTDQMYKLAEIAADPRLADNDLVKVSLAYDSFDAAPSSVISHLWSLVQSLNLSLVTTHSVGGPWILGNTPSKLNSLGWLNTSVPVVFSHASFITASDIAALRQTNQYISTTPESEMHYGHSHPSAKLIQDQAALGVDTHFTFSADMVGQARLWLQKLRLERFEEPLLQRSEIPRTNPMSVQQAFHLMTRAGALALRNPEIGAIAPGMKADLVIFDGESPNMLGWSDAIAAIVLHSNVGDIEGVLVGGEWVKKVGKMTHKGYADVKRRFLASAKRIQNIWAETDWPEVGAEGEAWQGITPYGDVRNVDVMRGEGTGY
;
A
#
# COMPACT_ATOMS: atom_id res chain seq x y z
N MET A 1 76.05 9.89 16.07
CA MET A 1 75.35 11.18 16.21
C MET A 1 73.86 10.87 16.05
N GLN A 2 73.07 11.14 17.09
CA GLN A 2 71.68 10.69 17.30
C GLN A 2 70.69 11.19 16.24
N TYR A 3 69.69 10.36 15.90
CA TYR A 3 68.27 10.63 15.57
C TYR A 3 67.63 9.25 15.25
N SER A 4 66.39 8.84 15.52
CA SER A 4 65.26 9.24 16.37
C SER A 4 64.16 8.18 16.10
N LEU A 5 63.48 7.70 17.13
CA LEU A 5 62.19 6.99 17.04
C LEU A 5 61.16 7.81 16.23
N LYS A 6 60.31 7.15 15.42
CA LYS A 6 58.83 7.31 15.35
C LYS A 6 58.27 6.68 14.06
N ALA A 7 57.45 5.65 14.22
CA ALA A 7 56.34 5.35 13.31
C ALA A 7 55.32 4.47 14.06
N LEU A 8 54.30 5.12 14.65
CA LEU A 8 53.03 4.49 15.00
C LEU A 8 51.96 5.32 14.29
N LEU A 9 51.38 4.76 13.22
CA LEU A 9 50.24 5.34 12.54
C LEU A 9 48.99 5.03 13.36
N ALA A 10 48.36 6.07 13.91
CA ALA A 10 46.99 6.02 14.40
C ALA A 10 46.04 6.20 13.20
N LEU A 11 45.30 5.14 12.86
CA LEU A 11 44.12 5.23 11.99
C LEU A 11 42.95 5.68 12.86
N ALA A 12 42.60 6.97 12.76
CA ALA A 12 41.38 7.52 13.34
C ALA A 12 40.18 7.15 12.46
N SER A 13 39.43 6.13 12.85
CA SER A 13 38.09 5.88 12.34
C SER A 13 37.16 7.00 12.81
N HIS A 14 36.74 7.87 11.90
CA HIS A 14 35.64 8.79 12.15
C HIS A 14 34.34 8.00 12.15
N ALA A 15 33.88 7.61 13.33
CA ALA A 15 32.50 7.24 13.54
C ALA A 15 31.65 8.51 13.41
N ILE A 16 30.95 8.67 12.28
CA ILE A 16 29.92 9.70 12.14
C ILE A 16 28.76 9.26 13.02
N THR A 17 28.67 9.82 14.22
CA THR A 17 27.45 9.81 15.01
C THR A 17 26.47 10.73 14.32
N PHE A 18 25.46 10.17 13.65
CA PHE A 18 24.29 10.94 13.24
C PHE A 18 23.56 11.35 14.53
N ALA A 19 23.72 12.61 14.94
CA ALA A 19 22.74 13.23 15.80
C ALA A 19 21.44 13.26 14.99
N ASP A 20 20.32 12.80 15.57
CA ASP A 20 19.00 13.07 14.98
C ASP A 20 18.85 14.60 14.96
N ALA A 21 19.00 15.18 13.77
CA ALA A 21 18.63 16.55 13.57
C ALA A 21 17.12 16.61 13.79
N GLY A 22 16.66 17.37 14.80
CA GLY A 22 15.22 17.57 15.03
C GLY A 22 14.52 18.31 13.89
N SER A 23 15.22 18.67 12.81
CA SER A 23 14.70 19.34 11.63
C SER A 23 15.52 19.06 10.37
N VAL A 24 14.87 19.08 9.22
CA VAL A 24 15.47 18.91 7.87
C VAL A 24 14.98 20.05 6.97
N LEU A 25 15.90 20.73 6.30
CA LEU A 25 15.61 21.76 5.29
C LEU A 25 16.03 21.27 3.91
N PHE A 26 15.06 21.07 3.03
CA PHE A 26 15.30 20.85 1.61
C PHE A 26 15.41 22.20 0.90
N THR A 27 16.47 22.43 0.14
CA THR A 27 16.71 23.71 -0.57
C THR A 27 16.61 23.55 -2.07
N ASP A 28 16.07 24.55 -2.76
CA ASP A 28 16.03 24.65 -4.23
C ASP A 28 15.33 23.46 -4.95
N ALA A 29 14.27 22.93 -4.33
CA ALA A 29 13.49 21.82 -4.85
C ALA A 29 12.38 22.28 -5.81
N THR A 30 11.91 21.34 -6.63
CA THR A 30 10.54 21.39 -7.15
C THR A 30 9.61 20.64 -6.21
N ILE A 31 8.58 21.30 -5.68
CA ILE A 31 7.71 20.76 -4.62
C ILE A 31 6.27 20.67 -5.11
N ILE A 32 5.68 19.47 -5.05
CA ILE A 32 4.28 19.22 -5.37
C ILE A 32 3.42 19.46 -4.13
N THR A 33 2.89 20.67 -4.01
CA THR A 33 2.08 21.13 -2.87
C THR A 33 0.58 20.95 -3.13
N PHE A 34 -0.23 21.05 -2.06
CA PHE A 34 -1.69 21.06 -2.17
C PHE A 34 -2.29 22.27 -1.47
N ASN A 35 -3.14 23.02 -2.18
CA ASN A 35 -3.89 24.11 -1.60
C ASN A 35 -5.28 23.62 -1.18
N ALA A 36 -5.50 23.51 0.13
CA ALA A 36 -6.76 23.05 0.70
C ALA A 36 -7.96 23.96 0.34
N ASN A 37 -7.75 25.27 0.22
CA ASN A 37 -8.84 26.22 -0.07
C ASN A 37 -9.36 26.08 -1.50
N SER A 38 -8.46 25.85 -2.47
CA SER A 38 -8.85 25.67 -3.87
C SER A 38 -9.03 24.20 -4.27
N SER A 39 -8.67 23.26 -3.39
CA SER A 39 -8.61 21.83 -3.68
C SER A 39 -7.77 21.51 -4.93
N LYS A 40 -6.64 22.22 -5.09
CA LYS A 40 -5.75 22.07 -6.24
C LYS A 40 -4.32 21.76 -5.83
N THR A 41 -3.68 20.88 -6.59
CA THR A 41 -2.24 20.69 -6.53
C THR A 41 -1.53 21.83 -7.28
N ASN A 42 -0.47 22.36 -6.66
CA ASN A 42 0.40 23.37 -7.24
C ASN A 42 1.84 22.87 -7.21
N VAL A 43 2.59 23.11 -8.27
CA VAL A 43 4.02 22.80 -8.35
C VAL A 43 4.80 24.09 -8.13
N LEU A 44 5.61 24.12 -7.08
CA LEU A 44 6.49 25.25 -6.78
C LEU A 44 7.91 24.90 -7.24
N HIS A 45 8.62 25.85 -7.84
CA HIS A 45 9.97 25.66 -8.38
C HIS A 45 10.97 26.56 -7.66
N GLY A 46 12.20 26.07 -7.47
CA GLY A 46 13.24 26.82 -6.76
C GLY A 46 12.88 27.10 -5.30
N SER A 47 12.07 26.23 -4.71
CA SER A 47 11.45 26.43 -3.41
C SER A 47 12.12 25.56 -2.34
N SER A 48 11.96 25.95 -1.08
CA SER A 48 12.53 25.20 0.05
C SER A 48 11.44 24.68 0.99
N LEU A 49 11.71 23.57 1.68
CA LEU A 49 10.78 22.90 2.59
C LEU A 49 11.49 22.64 3.92
N LEU A 50 10.96 23.21 5.01
CA LEU A 50 11.44 22.93 6.37
C LEU A 50 10.51 21.92 7.05
N VAL A 51 11.09 20.82 7.50
CA VAL A 51 10.49 19.81 8.37
C VAL A 51 11.05 20.00 9.77
N GLU A 52 10.18 20.01 10.78
CA GLU A 52 10.56 20.01 12.19
C GLU A 52 9.81 18.88 12.91
N GLY A 53 10.54 18.00 13.59
CA GLY A 53 10.00 16.76 14.13
C GLY A 53 9.30 15.94 13.06
N ASP A 54 8.01 15.68 13.27
CA ASP A 54 7.17 14.86 12.40
C ASP A 54 6.33 15.68 11.40
N ARG A 55 6.51 17.00 11.34
CA ARG A 55 5.65 17.92 10.58
C ARG A 55 6.40 18.80 9.59
N ILE A 56 5.68 19.14 8.52
CA ILE A 56 6.06 20.18 7.58
C ILE A 56 5.81 21.52 8.26
N GLN A 57 6.87 22.20 8.67
CA GLN A 57 6.75 23.47 9.37
C GLN A 57 6.45 24.61 8.39
N GLN A 58 7.22 24.69 7.31
CA GLN A 58 7.15 25.83 6.39
C GLN A 58 7.57 25.46 4.97
N ILE A 59 6.92 26.10 4.00
CA ILE A 59 7.31 26.09 2.58
C ILE A 59 7.74 27.50 2.22
N PHE A 60 8.93 27.64 1.64
CA PHE A 60 9.49 28.90 1.17
C PHE A 60 9.41 28.93 -0.36
N ASP A 61 8.45 29.69 -0.89
CA ASP A 61 8.16 29.73 -2.33
C ASP A 61 9.22 30.55 -3.10
N GLY A 62 9.94 29.90 -4.02
CA GLY A 62 10.94 30.50 -4.90
C GLY A 62 12.20 31.00 -4.20
N ILE A 63 12.42 30.66 -2.92
CA ILE A 63 13.57 31.13 -2.14
C ILE A 63 14.13 30.03 -1.22
N THR A 64 15.41 30.18 -0.87
CA THR A 64 16.05 29.48 0.26
C THR A 64 16.13 30.43 1.45
N PRO A 65 15.65 30.05 2.65
CA PRO A 65 15.71 30.92 3.82
C PRO A 65 17.15 31.13 4.29
N ASN A 66 17.45 32.36 4.73
CA ASN A 66 18.77 32.71 5.32
C ASN A 66 18.88 32.35 6.81
N SER A 67 17.79 31.89 7.43
CA SER A 67 17.73 31.50 8.84
C SER A 67 16.75 30.35 9.04
N TYR A 68 17.16 29.37 9.83
CA TYR A 68 16.41 28.17 10.20
C TYR A 68 16.95 27.68 11.56
N PRO A 69 16.27 26.74 12.25
CA PRO A 69 16.71 26.27 13.56
C PRO A 69 18.17 25.78 13.58
N ASN A 70 18.84 25.94 14.73
CA ASN A 70 20.20 25.42 14.90
C ASN A 70 20.19 23.89 14.85
N GLY A 71 21.15 23.31 14.12
CA GLY A 71 21.27 21.85 13.98
C GLY A 71 20.35 21.23 12.93
N THR A 72 19.65 22.04 12.12
CA THR A 72 18.89 21.55 10.95
C THR A 72 19.81 20.86 9.95
N GLU A 73 19.42 19.67 9.50
CA GLU A 73 20.06 19.02 8.35
C GLU A 73 19.67 19.76 7.07
N VAL A 74 20.64 20.30 6.34
CA VAL A 74 20.39 20.96 5.05
C VAL A 74 20.64 19.99 3.90
N VAL A 75 19.61 19.73 3.10
CA VAL A 75 19.64 18.84 1.95
C VAL A 75 19.49 19.68 0.68
N ASN A 76 20.51 19.67 -0.17
CA ASN A 76 20.40 20.28 -1.49
C ASN A 76 19.49 19.44 -2.39
N ALA A 77 18.34 20.00 -2.75
CA ALA A 77 17.33 19.37 -3.59
C ALA A 77 17.22 20.03 -4.98
N THR A 78 18.27 20.76 -5.40
CA THR A 78 18.41 21.23 -6.79
C THR A 78 18.19 20.08 -7.77
N GLY A 79 17.34 20.28 -8.78
CA GLY A 79 17.03 19.25 -9.79
C GLY A 79 16.12 18.12 -9.31
N LYS A 80 15.67 18.14 -8.04
CA LYS A 80 14.83 17.09 -7.45
C LYS A 80 13.36 17.48 -7.41
N ILE A 81 12.51 16.46 -7.41
CA ILE A 81 11.06 16.59 -7.22
C ILE A 81 10.69 16.03 -5.84
N ILE A 82 10.05 16.84 -5.00
CA ILE A 82 9.48 16.43 -3.71
C ILE A 82 7.97 16.25 -3.87
N SER A 83 7.51 15.02 -3.64
CA SER A 83 6.11 14.60 -3.66
C SER A 83 5.63 14.26 -2.25
N PRO A 84 4.32 14.37 -1.93
CA PRO A 84 3.75 13.67 -0.79
C PRO A 84 4.04 12.17 -0.88
N GLY A 85 4.16 11.54 0.28
CA GLY A 85 4.19 10.09 0.45
C GLY A 85 3.01 9.38 -0.21
N PHE A 86 3.27 8.22 -0.83
CA PHE A 86 2.20 7.43 -1.43
C PHE A 86 1.42 6.65 -0.36
N ILE A 87 0.11 6.52 -0.57
CA ILE A 87 -0.81 5.87 0.35
C ILE A 87 -1.39 4.66 -0.35
N ASN A 88 -1.06 3.47 0.16
CA ASN A 88 -1.58 2.21 -0.30
C ASN A 88 -2.79 1.82 0.56
N THR A 89 -4.00 1.87 0.01
CA THR A 89 -5.23 1.63 0.78
C THR A 89 -5.66 0.16 0.87
N HIS A 90 -4.89 -0.78 0.33
CA HIS A 90 -5.17 -2.20 0.49
C HIS A 90 -3.94 -3.05 0.17
N HIS A 91 -3.50 -3.88 1.12
CA HIS A 91 -2.32 -4.74 1.00
C HIS A 91 -2.46 -6.02 1.84
N HIS A 92 -1.72 -7.07 1.46
CA HIS A 92 -1.47 -8.28 2.28
C HIS A 92 0.03 -8.51 2.55
N LEU A 93 0.60 -7.83 3.54
CA LEU A 93 2.06 -7.75 3.72
C LEU A 93 2.72 -9.08 4.11
N TRP A 94 2.03 -9.94 4.85
CA TRP A 94 2.58 -11.22 5.29
C TRP A 94 2.91 -12.18 4.14
N GLN A 95 2.36 -11.96 2.94
CA GLN A 95 2.51 -12.86 1.80
C GLN A 95 3.84 -12.70 1.04
N THR A 96 4.71 -11.76 1.43
CA THR A 96 5.99 -11.46 0.75
C THR A 96 6.85 -12.70 0.47
N ALA A 97 6.85 -13.71 1.35
CA ALA A 97 7.61 -14.94 1.14
C ALA A 97 7.14 -15.80 -0.06
N TYR A 98 5.92 -15.59 -0.57
CA TYR A 98 5.43 -16.23 -1.79
C TYR A 98 5.98 -15.63 -3.08
N ARG A 99 6.96 -14.72 -3.00
CA ARG A 99 7.44 -13.99 -4.18
C ARG A 99 7.80 -14.95 -5.32
N THR A 100 7.34 -14.62 -6.52
CA THR A 100 7.60 -15.33 -7.80
C THR A 100 6.98 -16.73 -7.97
N ILE A 101 6.25 -17.29 -7.01
CA ILE A 101 5.68 -18.64 -7.16
C ILE A 101 4.22 -18.68 -7.64
N ALA A 102 3.62 -17.51 -7.89
CA ALA A 102 2.22 -17.38 -8.30
C ALA A 102 2.01 -16.44 -9.51
N SER A 103 3.02 -16.25 -10.35
CA SER A 103 3.03 -15.28 -11.46
C SER A 103 1.96 -15.48 -12.53
N ASN A 104 1.18 -16.55 -12.44
CA ASN A 104 0.40 -17.19 -13.48
C ASN A 104 -0.98 -17.63 -12.97
N THR A 105 -1.38 -17.09 -11.82
CA THR A 105 -2.45 -17.63 -10.96
C THR A 105 -3.73 -16.85 -11.17
N THR A 106 -4.85 -17.54 -11.30
CA THR A 106 -6.20 -16.97 -11.28
C THR A 106 -6.68 -16.70 -9.84
N LEU A 107 -7.73 -15.89 -9.66
CA LEU A 107 -8.25 -15.65 -8.30
C LEU A 107 -8.73 -16.94 -7.62
N ALA A 108 -9.30 -17.89 -8.38
CA ALA A 108 -9.76 -19.17 -7.85
C ALA A 108 -8.60 -20.01 -7.30
N GLU A 109 -7.50 -20.12 -8.05
CA GLU A 109 -6.29 -20.80 -7.61
C GLU A 109 -5.67 -20.10 -6.40
N TYR A 110 -5.70 -18.75 -6.39
CA TYR A 110 -5.21 -17.96 -5.26
C TYR A 110 -5.90 -18.33 -3.95
N PHE A 111 -7.24 -18.38 -3.94
CA PHE A 111 -8.01 -18.73 -2.74
C PHE A 111 -7.63 -20.09 -2.16
N ILE A 112 -7.35 -21.08 -3.01
CA ILE A 112 -7.03 -22.43 -2.57
C ILE A 112 -5.58 -22.54 -2.09
N ARG A 113 -4.65 -21.92 -2.83
CA ARG A 113 -3.21 -22.20 -2.69
C ARG A 113 -2.44 -21.16 -1.88
N TYR A 114 -2.86 -19.88 -1.91
CA TYR A 114 -2.10 -18.76 -1.34
C TYR A 114 -2.89 -17.94 -0.32
N GLY A 115 -4.21 -18.11 -0.27
CA GLY A 115 -5.09 -17.46 0.68
C GLY A 115 -4.78 -17.82 2.14
N ALA A 116 -5.25 -16.95 3.05
CA ALA A 116 -5.10 -17.12 4.49
C ALA A 116 -5.53 -18.49 5.02
N PRO A 117 -6.76 -18.97 4.75
CA PRO A 117 -7.22 -20.27 5.23
C PRO A 117 -6.59 -21.45 4.48
N GLY A 118 -5.62 -21.21 3.59
CA GLY A 118 -4.92 -22.23 2.83
C GLY A 118 -3.74 -22.87 3.59
N PRO A 119 -2.79 -23.47 2.85
CA PRO A 119 -1.63 -24.18 3.42
C PRO A 119 -0.73 -23.31 4.31
N SER A 120 -0.84 -21.98 4.22
CA SER A 120 -0.08 -21.03 5.05
C SER A 120 -0.25 -21.28 6.55
N THR A 121 -1.45 -21.72 6.98
CA THR A 121 -1.77 -22.01 8.39
C THR A 121 -0.96 -23.15 8.99
N GLN A 122 -0.36 -24.01 8.15
CA GLN A 122 0.42 -25.17 8.57
C GLN A 122 1.92 -24.96 8.41
N TYR A 123 2.34 -24.24 7.35
CA TYR A 123 3.74 -24.23 6.92
C TYR A 123 4.51 -22.95 7.27
N PHE A 124 3.82 -21.85 7.57
CA PHE A 124 4.44 -20.61 8.02
C PHE A 124 4.58 -20.61 9.53
N THR A 125 5.79 -20.38 10.00
CA THR A 125 6.06 -20.11 11.41
C THR A 125 5.85 -18.63 11.72
N ALA A 126 5.81 -18.29 13.00
CA ALA A 126 5.77 -16.89 13.46
C ALA A 126 6.95 -16.07 12.89
N GLU A 127 8.15 -16.64 12.85
CA GLU A 127 9.34 -16.00 12.27
C GLU A 127 9.16 -15.70 10.77
N ASP A 128 8.56 -16.61 10.00
CA ASP A 128 8.33 -16.35 8.57
C ASP A 128 7.32 -15.22 8.36
N LYS A 129 6.28 -15.16 9.19
CA LYS A 129 5.27 -14.10 9.14
C LYS A 129 5.88 -12.75 9.53
N TYR A 130 6.71 -12.72 10.59
CA TYR A 130 7.49 -11.54 10.98
C TYR A 130 8.36 -11.03 9.82
N LEU A 131 9.19 -11.92 9.25
CA LEU A 131 10.13 -11.55 8.19
C LEU A 131 9.42 -11.12 6.91
N SER A 132 8.31 -11.76 6.55
CA SER A 132 7.53 -11.43 5.37
C SER A 132 6.85 -10.07 5.52
N GLN A 133 6.22 -9.83 6.67
CA GLN A 133 5.60 -8.55 7.01
C GLN A 133 6.65 -7.42 6.96
N LEU A 134 7.77 -7.60 7.67
CA LEU A 134 8.81 -6.57 7.77
C LEU A 134 9.47 -6.29 6.42
N THR A 135 9.79 -7.34 5.66
CA THR A 135 10.43 -7.18 4.34
C THR A 135 9.49 -6.48 3.36
N GLY A 136 8.21 -6.83 3.35
CA GLY A 136 7.20 -6.16 2.52
C GLY A 136 7.04 -4.69 2.87
N SER A 137 7.00 -4.34 4.17
CA SER A 137 6.95 -2.94 4.61
C SER A 137 8.18 -2.15 4.17
N ILE A 138 9.38 -2.76 4.24
CA ILE A 138 10.61 -2.12 3.76
C ILE A 138 10.58 -1.92 2.24
N GLU A 139 10.02 -2.86 1.48
CA GLU A 139 9.84 -2.72 0.03
C GLU A 139 8.87 -1.58 -0.32
N LEU A 140 7.75 -1.48 0.40
CA LEU A 140 6.80 -0.36 0.24
C LEU A 140 7.49 1.00 0.42
N MET A 141 8.26 1.16 1.50
CA MET A 141 9.03 2.38 1.74
C MET A 141 10.11 2.60 0.68
N ASN A 142 10.75 1.55 0.17
CA ASN A 142 11.71 1.67 -0.93
C ASN A 142 11.07 2.24 -2.20
N SER A 143 9.79 1.92 -2.45
CA SER A 143 8.98 2.42 -3.58
C SER A 143 8.21 3.72 -3.28
N GLY A 144 8.47 4.39 -2.16
CA GLY A 144 7.85 5.69 -1.83
C GLY A 144 6.49 5.63 -1.13
N THR A 145 6.01 4.43 -0.78
CA THR A 145 4.82 4.29 0.06
C THR A 145 5.18 4.63 1.50
N THR A 146 4.47 5.61 2.06
CA THR A 146 4.67 6.05 3.45
C THR A 146 3.53 5.62 4.35
N THR A 147 2.37 5.27 3.78
CA THR A 147 1.19 4.79 4.52
C THR A 147 0.60 3.55 3.85
N VAL A 148 0.24 2.55 4.65
CA VAL A 148 -0.46 1.34 4.20
C VAL A 148 -1.68 1.04 5.07
N LEU A 149 -2.77 0.61 4.43
CA LEU A 149 -3.83 -0.17 5.06
C LEU A 149 -3.57 -1.64 4.76
N ASP A 150 -2.96 -2.31 5.73
CA ASP A 150 -2.62 -3.72 5.66
C ASP A 150 -3.81 -4.53 6.13
N HIS A 151 -4.43 -5.29 5.24
CA HIS A 151 -5.46 -6.26 5.57
C HIS A 151 -4.74 -7.51 6.10
N ALA A 152 -4.40 -7.45 7.39
CA ALA A 152 -3.52 -8.36 8.10
C ALA A 152 -4.23 -9.68 8.46
N HIS A 153 -4.56 -10.48 7.46
CA HIS A 153 -5.19 -11.79 7.62
C HIS A 153 -4.19 -12.94 7.74
N GLY A 154 -2.91 -12.66 7.99
CA GLY A 154 -1.85 -13.65 7.96
C GLY A 154 -1.74 -14.53 9.20
N ASP A 155 -2.49 -14.22 10.25
CA ASP A 155 -2.46 -14.92 11.53
C ASP A 155 -3.21 -16.25 11.49
N SER A 156 -2.66 -17.21 12.22
CA SER A 156 -3.22 -18.56 12.40
C SER A 156 -3.09 -19.07 13.84
N SER A 157 -2.52 -18.24 14.72
CA SER A 157 -2.36 -18.44 16.15
C SER A 157 -1.98 -17.11 16.81
N ASN A 158 -2.03 -17.03 18.14
CA ASN A 158 -1.56 -15.85 18.87
C ASN A 158 -0.08 -15.53 18.56
N GLU A 159 0.79 -16.53 18.45
CA GLU A 159 2.22 -16.33 18.16
C GLU A 159 2.45 -15.72 16.78
N THR A 160 1.69 -16.15 15.77
CA THR A 160 1.78 -15.57 14.42
C THR A 160 1.19 -14.16 14.37
N ALA A 161 0.10 -13.89 15.09
CA ALA A 161 -0.46 -12.55 15.26
C ALA A 161 0.56 -11.59 15.91
N ASP A 162 1.21 -12.02 17.00
CA ASP A 162 2.23 -11.22 17.69
C ASP A 162 3.44 -10.91 16.79
N ALA A 163 3.85 -11.89 15.98
CA ALA A 163 4.94 -11.72 15.02
C ALA A 163 4.59 -10.70 13.93
N ILE A 164 3.41 -10.76 13.33
CA ILE A 164 2.96 -9.80 12.31
C ILE A 164 2.85 -8.39 12.92
N PHE A 165 2.25 -8.27 14.10
CA PHE A 165 2.09 -6.98 14.75
C PHE A 165 3.44 -6.38 15.19
N THR A 166 4.36 -7.20 15.71
CA THR A 166 5.72 -6.75 16.05
C THR A 166 6.50 -6.29 14.82
N ALA A 167 6.42 -7.03 13.71
CA ALA A 167 7.01 -6.57 12.44
C ALA A 167 6.41 -5.25 11.95
N THR A 168 5.11 -5.04 12.16
CA THR A 168 4.42 -3.78 11.84
C THR A 168 5.01 -2.62 12.65
N LEU A 169 5.17 -2.78 13.96
CA LEU A 169 5.80 -1.78 14.83
C LEU A 169 7.26 -1.50 14.46
N ASP A 170 8.04 -2.55 14.18
CA ASP A 170 9.46 -2.45 13.83
C ASP A 170 9.70 -1.81 12.47
N SER A 171 8.71 -1.85 11.57
CA SER A 171 8.88 -1.45 10.18
C SER A 171 9.16 0.04 9.96
N LYS A 172 8.69 0.91 10.87
CA LYS A 172 8.67 2.38 10.69
C LYS A 172 7.77 2.88 9.56
N LEU A 173 6.91 2.02 9.01
CA LEU A 173 5.87 2.40 8.04
C LEU A 173 4.61 2.85 8.78
N ARG A 174 3.96 3.95 8.35
CA ARG A 174 2.65 4.33 8.87
C ARG A 174 1.63 3.28 8.45
N THR A 175 1.07 2.56 9.42
CA THR A 175 0.30 1.34 9.14
C THR A 175 -1.04 1.38 9.86
N TYR A 176 -2.11 1.22 9.10
CA TYR A 176 -3.41 0.80 9.63
C TYR A 176 -3.40 -0.73 9.63
N HIS A 177 -3.10 -1.31 10.80
CA HIS A 177 -3.03 -2.76 10.99
C HIS A 177 -4.45 -3.33 11.09
N ALA A 178 -4.96 -3.69 9.91
CA ALA A 178 -6.16 -4.47 9.58
C ALA A 178 -6.28 -5.84 10.26
N PHE A 179 -6.32 -5.97 11.59
CA PHE A 179 -6.37 -7.31 12.20
C PHE A 179 -7.62 -8.07 11.73
N ALA A 180 -7.42 -9.19 11.05
CA ALA A 180 -8.52 -9.92 10.46
C ALA A 180 -9.17 -10.86 11.47
N ILE A 181 -10.51 -10.87 11.48
CA ILE A 181 -11.27 -11.92 12.15
C ILE A 181 -11.89 -12.82 11.09
N GLN A 182 -11.51 -14.09 11.08
CA GLN A 182 -11.85 -15.03 10.01
C GLN A 182 -11.97 -16.46 10.53
N THR A 183 -12.75 -17.28 9.82
CA THR A 183 -12.81 -18.72 10.10
C THR A 183 -11.62 -19.41 9.47
N LEU A 184 -10.84 -20.13 10.27
CA LEU A 184 -9.65 -20.85 9.84
C LEU A 184 -9.85 -22.36 9.94
N PRO A 185 -9.12 -23.18 9.15
CA PRO A 185 -9.22 -24.64 9.18
C PRO A 185 -8.50 -25.28 10.39
N ASN A 186 -8.01 -24.47 11.34
CA ASN A 186 -7.30 -24.91 12.52
C ASN A 186 -8.08 -24.54 13.81
N ASN A 187 -7.46 -24.73 14.97
CA ASN A 187 -8.13 -24.50 16.26
C ASN A 187 -8.09 -23.03 16.73
N TYR A 188 -7.67 -22.07 15.90
CA TYR A 188 -7.62 -20.66 16.26
C TYR A 188 -8.95 -19.98 15.91
N THR A 189 -9.86 -19.96 16.88
CA THR A 189 -11.25 -19.57 16.66
C THR A 189 -11.42 -18.06 16.48
N THR A 190 -12.54 -17.62 15.92
CA THR A 190 -12.87 -16.19 15.84
C THR A 190 -12.96 -15.53 17.22
N THR A 191 -13.31 -16.30 18.26
CA THR A 191 -13.32 -15.81 19.64
C THR A 191 -11.91 -15.57 20.16
N ASP A 192 -10.98 -16.48 19.90
CA ASP A 192 -9.56 -16.29 20.25
C ASP A 192 -8.98 -15.06 19.54
N GLN A 193 -9.29 -14.91 18.25
CA GLN A 193 -8.91 -13.76 17.43
C GLN A 193 -9.47 -12.43 17.99
N MET A 194 -10.74 -12.41 18.44
CA MET A 194 -11.33 -11.23 19.08
C MET A 194 -10.61 -10.86 20.39
N TYR A 195 -10.23 -11.85 21.21
CA TYR A 195 -9.41 -11.60 22.40
C TYR A 195 -8.02 -11.08 22.03
N LYS A 196 -7.41 -11.63 20.98
CA LYS A 196 -6.09 -11.19 20.51
C LYS A 196 -6.11 -9.77 19.95
N LEU A 197 -7.17 -9.39 19.23
CA LEU A 197 -7.40 -8.01 18.80
C LEU A 197 -7.48 -7.05 20.00
N ALA A 198 -8.21 -7.43 21.06
CA ALA A 198 -8.28 -6.61 22.27
C ALA A 198 -6.92 -6.49 22.98
N GLU A 199 -6.12 -7.56 23.00
CA GLU A 199 -4.75 -7.57 23.52
C GLU A 199 -3.85 -6.62 22.72
N ILE A 200 -3.85 -6.73 21.38
CA ILE A 200 -3.07 -5.88 20.46
C ILE A 200 -3.48 -4.41 20.59
N ALA A 201 -4.78 -4.12 20.67
CA ALA A 201 -5.30 -2.77 20.84
C ALA A 201 -4.88 -2.13 22.18
N ALA A 202 -4.57 -2.95 23.19
CA ALA A 202 -4.09 -2.52 24.50
C ALA A 202 -2.56 -2.56 24.64
N ASP A 203 -1.82 -2.86 23.57
CA ASP A 203 -0.37 -2.99 23.63
C ASP A 203 0.29 -1.64 24.01
N PRO A 204 1.09 -1.59 25.10
CA PRO A 204 1.69 -0.35 25.57
C PRO A 204 2.64 0.30 24.57
N ARG A 205 3.19 -0.46 23.60
CA ARG A 205 4.07 0.06 22.54
C ARG A 205 3.34 1.04 21.59
N LEU A 206 2.00 1.03 21.57
CA LEU A 206 1.19 1.97 20.80
C LEU A 206 1.14 3.37 21.42
N ALA A 207 1.35 3.51 22.74
CA ALA A 207 1.25 4.81 23.42
C ALA A 207 2.28 5.82 22.91
N ASP A 208 3.46 5.34 22.52
CA ASP A 208 4.58 6.15 22.02
C ASP A 208 4.76 6.04 20.48
N ASN A 209 3.81 5.41 19.77
CA ASN A 209 3.90 5.15 18.34
C ASN A 209 2.66 5.69 17.60
N ASP A 210 2.80 6.86 16.98
CA ASP A 210 1.74 7.49 16.19
C ASP A 210 1.64 6.98 14.74
N LEU A 211 2.55 6.09 14.33
CA LEU A 211 2.60 5.51 12.99
C LEU A 211 1.64 4.32 12.85
N VAL A 212 1.44 3.53 13.91
CA VAL A 212 0.64 2.32 13.86
C VAL A 212 -0.73 2.54 14.50
N LYS A 213 -1.78 2.23 13.73
CA LYS A 213 -3.17 2.29 14.17
C LYS A 213 -3.80 0.90 14.07
N VAL A 214 -4.36 0.41 15.16
CA VAL A 214 -5.09 -0.87 15.16
C VAL A 214 -6.47 -0.66 14.54
N SER A 215 -6.83 -1.55 13.63
CA SER A 215 -8.05 -1.50 12.82
C SER A 215 -8.66 -2.90 12.72
N LEU A 216 -9.87 -3.02 12.18
CA LEU A 216 -10.53 -4.32 11.95
C LEU A 216 -10.56 -4.67 10.46
N ALA A 217 -10.22 -5.91 10.13
CA ALA A 217 -10.56 -6.51 8.84
C ALA A 217 -11.61 -7.61 9.04
N TYR A 218 -12.67 -7.61 8.22
CA TYR A 218 -13.72 -8.62 8.29
C TYR A 218 -14.42 -8.83 6.95
N ASP A 219 -14.45 -10.09 6.48
CA ASP A 219 -14.93 -10.42 5.11
C ASP A 219 -16.19 -11.30 5.09
N SER A 220 -16.86 -11.46 6.23
CA SER A 220 -18.02 -12.35 6.36
C SER A 220 -19.31 -11.64 6.76
N PHE A 221 -19.46 -10.34 6.46
CA PHE A 221 -20.67 -9.56 6.81
C PHE A 221 -21.96 -10.14 6.22
N ASP A 222 -21.89 -10.82 5.08
CA ASP A 222 -23.08 -11.44 4.48
C ASP A 222 -23.47 -12.78 5.07
N ALA A 223 -22.49 -13.56 5.55
CA ALA A 223 -22.70 -14.92 6.06
C ALA A 223 -22.82 -14.99 7.59
N ALA A 224 -22.25 -14.02 8.31
CA ALA A 224 -22.16 -14.07 9.75
C ALA A 224 -23.51 -13.81 10.46
N PRO A 225 -23.78 -14.48 11.59
CA PRO A 225 -24.94 -14.17 12.42
C PRO A 225 -24.93 -12.72 12.92
N SER A 226 -26.11 -12.10 13.03
CA SER A 226 -26.24 -10.71 13.51
C SER A 226 -25.64 -10.48 14.90
N SER A 227 -25.57 -11.50 15.74
CA SER A 227 -24.90 -11.44 17.05
C SER A 227 -23.39 -11.22 16.91
N VAL A 228 -22.74 -11.90 15.96
CA VAL A 228 -21.30 -11.73 15.67
C VAL A 228 -21.04 -10.33 15.14
N ILE A 229 -21.84 -9.87 14.17
CA ILE A 229 -21.73 -8.52 13.61
C ILE A 229 -21.91 -7.46 14.71
N SER A 230 -22.92 -7.60 15.57
CA SER A 230 -23.14 -6.64 16.66
C SER A 230 -22.00 -6.64 17.68
N HIS A 231 -21.42 -7.80 17.96
CA HIS A 231 -20.26 -7.92 18.85
C HIS A 231 -19.02 -7.27 18.24
N LEU A 232 -18.73 -7.51 16.96
CA LEU A 232 -17.64 -6.84 16.23
C LEU A 232 -17.78 -5.32 16.28
N TRP A 233 -18.99 -4.80 16.07
CA TRP A 233 -19.24 -3.37 16.19
C TRP A 233 -18.95 -2.84 17.61
N SER A 234 -19.33 -3.61 18.64
CA SER A 234 -19.03 -3.27 20.03
C SER A 234 -17.52 -3.22 20.29
N LEU A 235 -16.74 -4.14 19.69
CA LEU A 235 -15.27 -4.14 19.76
C LEU A 235 -14.66 -2.93 19.04
N VAL A 236 -15.13 -2.59 17.84
CA VAL A 236 -14.68 -1.39 17.11
C VAL A 236 -14.81 -0.15 17.97
N GLN A 237 -15.93 0.00 18.68
CA GLN A 237 -16.17 1.14 19.56
C GLN A 237 -15.37 1.07 20.86
N SER A 238 -15.38 -0.07 21.56
CA SER A 238 -14.77 -0.19 22.89
C SER A 238 -13.24 -0.15 22.85
N LEU A 239 -12.64 -0.66 21.76
CA LEU A 239 -11.20 -0.63 21.52
C LEU A 239 -10.76 0.61 20.75
N ASN A 240 -11.69 1.51 20.39
CA ASN A 240 -11.41 2.72 19.61
C ASN A 240 -10.62 2.42 18.32
N LEU A 241 -11.03 1.39 17.58
CA LEU A 241 -10.36 0.96 16.35
C LEU A 241 -10.46 2.06 15.29
N SER A 242 -9.36 2.28 14.57
CA SER A 242 -9.22 3.45 13.69
C SER A 242 -9.96 3.35 12.37
N LEU A 243 -10.21 2.13 11.89
CA LEU A 243 -10.78 1.84 10.57
C LEU A 243 -11.35 0.42 10.51
N VAL A 244 -12.27 0.19 9.58
CA VAL A 244 -12.71 -1.15 9.16
C VAL A 244 -12.41 -1.36 7.68
N THR A 245 -11.92 -2.53 7.29
CA THR A 245 -11.74 -2.90 5.87
C THR A 245 -12.39 -4.25 5.56
N THR A 246 -12.84 -4.40 4.33
CA THR A 246 -13.51 -5.62 3.85
C THR A 246 -13.31 -5.78 2.35
N HIS A 247 -13.16 -7.02 1.89
CA HIS A 247 -13.18 -7.35 0.48
C HIS A 247 -14.62 -7.36 -0.06
N SER A 248 -14.85 -6.59 -1.12
CA SER A 248 -16.12 -6.56 -1.83
C SER A 248 -15.85 -6.60 -3.33
N VAL A 249 -16.19 -7.70 -3.99
CA VAL A 249 -15.95 -7.85 -5.44
C VAL A 249 -17.27 -7.86 -6.19
N GLY A 250 -18.22 -8.69 -5.77
CA GLY A 250 -19.51 -8.89 -6.44
C GLY A 250 -19.40 -9.62 -7.79
N GLY A 251 -20.45 -9.47 -8.62
CA GLY A 251 -20.50 -10.08 -9.95
C GLY A 251 -20.37 -11.61 -9.92
N PRO A 252 -19.59 -12.22 -10.84
CA PRO A 252 -19.42 -13.68 -10.91
C PRO A 252 -18.65 -14.24 -9.70
N TRP A 253 -17.90 -13.41 -8.97
CA TRP A 253 -17.14 -13.85 -7.81
C TRP A 253 -17.99 -13.95 -6.56
N ILE A 254 -19.18 -13.34 -6.51
CA ILE A 254 -20.14 -13.46 -5.39
C ILE A 254 -19.51 -13.16 -4.00
N LEU A 255 -18.34 -12.53 -3.98
CA LEU A 255 -17.70 -12.04 -2.76
C LEU A 255 -18.46 -10.79 -2.35
N GLY A 256 -19.28 -10.96 -1.30
CA GLY A 256 -20.23 -9.98 -0.80
C GLY A 256 -19.58 -8.79 -0.07
N ASN A 257 -20.02 -8.51 1.15
CA ASN A 257 -19.65 -7.35 1.96
C ASN A 257 -19.89 -6.02 1.24
N THR A 258 -20.97 -5.95 0.46
CA THR A 258 -21.22 -4.78 -0.39
C THR A 258 -21.44 -3.52 0.45
N PRO A 259 -21.14 -2.32 -0.09
CA PRO A 259 -21.47 -1.08 0.59
C PRO A 259 -22.95 -0.97 0.99
N SER A 260 -23.88 -1.40 0.13
CA SER A 260 -25.30 -1.44 0.48
C SER A 260 -25.60 -2.34 1.68
N LYS A 261 -24.93 -3.51 1.75
CA LYS A 261 -25.05 -4.44 2.88
C LYS A 261 -24.59 -3.78 4.18
N LEU A 262 -23.37 -3.26 4.22
CA LEU A 262 -22.84 -2.63 5.44
C LEU A 262 -23.64 -1.37 5.83
N ASN A 263 -24.18 -0.64 4.85
CA ASN A 263 -25.09 0.47 5.12
C ASN A 263 -26.37 0.00 5.83
N SER A 264 -26.97 -1.09 5.36
CA SER A 264 -28.17 -1.68 5.99
C SER A 264 -27.92 -2.19 7.41
N LEU A 265 -26.68 -2.58 7.71
CA LEU A 265 -26.24 -2.98 9.04
C LEU A 265 -25.90 -1.78 9.95
N GLY A 266 -25.91 -0.55 9.42
CA GLY A 266 -25.59 0.67 10.16
C GLY A 266 -24.09 0.97 10.32
N TRP A 267 -23.21 0.31 9.56
CA TRP A 267 -21.75 0.43 9.71
C TRP A 267 -21.15 1.66 9.00
N LEU A 268 -21.85 2.22 8.01
CA LEU A 268 -21.25 3.25 7.15
C LEU A 268 -21.47 4.68 7.63
N ASN A 269 -22.60 4.98 8.27
CA ASN A 269 -22.90 6.31 8.77
C ASN A 269 -22.33 6.54 10.18
N THR A 270 -21.02 6.37 10.33
CA THR A 270 -20.32 6.40 11.62
C THR A 270 -19.02 7.21 11.49
N SER A 271 -18.38 7.53 12.62
CA SER A 271 -17.07 8.23 12.61
C SER A 271 -15.94 7.34 12.10
N VAL A 272 -16.06 6.02 12.20
CA VAL A 272 -15.05 5.06 11.76
C VAL A 272 -15.13 4.88 10.24
N PRO A 273 -14.05 5.15 9.48
CA PRO A 273 -14.02 4.87 8.05
C PRO A 273 -14.14 3.38 7.77
N VAL A 274 -14.81 3.05 6.66
CA VAL A 274 -14.86 1.71 6.08
C VAL A 274 -14.30 1.78 4.66
N VAL A 275 -13.23 1.02 4.39
CA VAL A 275 -12.60 0.94 3.07
C VAL A 275 -12.92 -0.41 2.44
N PHE A 276 -13.55 -0.36 1.27
CA PHE A 276 -13.94 -1.56 0.51
C PHE A 276 -12.85 -1.88 -0.52
N SER A 277 -12.15 -3.00 -0.32
CA SER A 277 -11.14 -3.48 -1.26
C SER A 277 -11.79 -3.97 -2.55
N HIS A 278 -11.16 -3.63 -3.68
CA HIS A 278 -11.58 -3.88 -5.05
C HIS A 278 -12.82 -3.09 -5.48
N ALA A 279 -14.01 -3.51 -5.01
CA ALA A 279 -15.32 -3.03 -5.45
C ALA A 279 -15.51 -3.10 -6.97
N SER A 280 -14.95 -4.13 -7.62
CA SER A 280 -14.89 -4.28 -9.08
C SER A 280 -16.26 -4.22 -9.74
N PHE A 281 -17.26 -4.91 -9.19
CA PHE A 281 -18.65 -4.96 -9.68
C PHE A 281 -19.61 -4.10 -8.85
N ILE A 282 -19.14 -2.96 -8.33
CA ILE A 282 -19.96 -2.03 -7.55
C ILE A 282 -21.26 -1.63 -8.28
N THR A 283 -22.38 -1.65 -7.56
CA THR A 283 -23.71 -1.34 -8.11
C THR A 283 -24.11 0.13 -7.88
N ALA A 284 -25.18 0.59 -8.51
CA ALA A 284 -25.70 1.94 -8.31
C ALA A 284 -26.13 2.21 -6.84
N SER A 285 -26.69 1.22 -6.15
CA SER A 285 -27.06 1.35 -4.73
C SER A 285 -25.83 1.43 -3.84
N ASP A 286 -24.78 0.68 -4.17
CA ASP A 286 -23.51 0.74 -3.43
C ASP A 286 -22.86 2.12 -3.57
N ILE A 287 -22.81 2.65 -4.81
CA ILE A 287 -22.30 4.00 -5.07
C ILE A 287 -23.11 5.05 -4.29
N ALA A 288 -24.44 4.92 -4.26
CA ALA A 288 -25.28 5.83 -3.49
C ALA A 288 -24.99 5.76 -1.98
N ALA A 289 -24.81 4.56 -1.44
CA ALA A 289 -24.46 4.35 -0.04
C ALA A 289 -23.10 4.97 0.31
N LEU A 290 -22.07 4.74 -0.50
CA LEU A 290 -20.73 5.31 -0.30
C LEU A 290 -20.74 6.84 -0.35
N ARG A 291 -21.45 7.44 -1.31
CA ARG A 291 -21.56 8.91 -1.43
C ARG A 291 -22.33 9.52 -0.27
N GLN A 292 -23.41 8.88 0.16
CA GLN A 292 -24.22 9.34 1.29
C GLN A 292 -23.45 9.30 2.62
N THR A 293 -22.52 8.37 2.76
CA THR A 293 -21.81 8.12 4.03
C THR A 293 -20.33 8.50 4.01
N ASN A 294 -19.87 9.11 2.91
CA ASN A 294 -18.48 9.51 2.69
C ASN A 294 -17.48 8.35 2.98
N GLN A 295 -17.71 7.22 2.31
CA GLN A 295 -16.87 6.03 2.36
C GLN A 295 -16.22 5.79 0.99
N TYR A 296 -15.11 5.05 0.96
CA TYR A 296 -14.25 4.95 -0.22
C TYR A 296 -13.98 3.49 -0.60
N ILE A 297 -13.69 3.27 -1.88
CA ILE A 297 -13.17 2.01 -2.40
C ILE A 297 -11.64 2.08 -2.53
N SER A 298 -10.99 0.93 -2.45
CA SER A 298 -9.56 0.76 -2.77
C SER A 298 -9.43 -0.15 -3.99
N THR A 299 -9.21 0.42 -5.15
CA THR A 299 -8.96 -0.32 -6.40
C THR A 299 -7.50 -0.79 -6.45
N THR A 300 -7.25 -2.03 -6.84
CA THR A 300 -5.91 -2.63 -6.98
C THR A 300 -5.67 -3.07 -8.43
N PRO A 301 -5.30 -2.13 -9.32
CA PRO A 301 -5.39 -2.30 -10.77
C PRO A 301 -4.69 -3.53 -11.33
N GLU A 302 -3.44 -3.76 -10.92
CA GLU A 302 -2.65 -4.89 -11.42
C GLU A 302 -3.21 -6.22 -10.95
N SER A 303 -3.59 -6.33 -9.66
CA SER A 303 -4.20 -7.52 -9.07
C SER A 303 -5.53 -7.87 -9.75
N GLU A 304 -6.40 -6.87 -9.88
CA GLU A 304 -7.74 -7.02 -10.49
C GLU A 304 -7.65 -7.45 -11.96
N MET A 305 -6.69 -6.90 -12.72
CA MET A 305 -6.43 -7.34 -14.09
C MET A 305 -5.82 -8.75 -14.14
N HIS A 306 -4.87 -9.06 -13.26
CA HIS A 306 -4.14 -10.33 -13.23
C HIS A 306 -5.04 -11.51 -12.86
N TYR A 307 -5.72 -11.42 -11.72
CA TYR A 307 -6.52 -12.52 -11.18
C TYR A 307 -7.90 -12.64 -11.84
N GLY A 308 -8.24 -11.74 -12.77
CA GLY A 308 -9.45 -11.83 -13.60
C GLY A 308 -10.73 -11.25 -12.99
N HIS A 309 -10.65 -10.59 -11.83
CA HIS A 309 -11.81 -9.94 -11.22
C HIS A 309 -12.14 -8.55 -11.79
N SER A 310 -11.23 -7.98 -12.58
CA SER A 310 -11.46 -6.88 -13.52
C SER A 310 -12.07 -5.62 -12.90
N HIS A 311 -12.59 -4.69 -13.72
CA HIS A 311 -13.07 -3.37 -13.26
C HIS A 311 -14.32 -2.85 -14.01
N PRO A 312 -15.42 -3.61 -14.08
CA PRO A 312 -16.56 -3.26 -14.93
C PRO A 312 -17.24 -1.94 -14.52
N SER A 313 -17.33 -1.63 -13.22
CA SER A 313 -18.06 -0.45 -12.73
C SER A 313 -17.26 0.46 -11.79
N ALA A 314 -16.06 0.08 -11.33
CA ALA A 314 -15.21 0.90 -10.45
C ALA A 314 -14.94 2.33 -11.01
N LYS A 315 -14.90 2.48 -12.34
CA LYS A 315 -14.77 3.77 -13.05
C LYS A 315 -15.88 4.79 -12.75
N LEU A 316 -17.01 4.37 -12.16
CA LEU A 316 -18.19 5.20 -11.91
C LEU A 316 -18.11 5.99 -10.58
N ILE A 317 -17.10 5.70 -9.75
CA ILE A 317 -16.96 6.29 -8.41
C ILE A 317 -15.54 6.82 -8.14
N GLN A 318 -14.89 7.37 -9.16
CA GLN A 318 -13.53 7.91 -9.02
C GLN A 318 -13.43 9.09 -8.03
N ASP A 319 -14.54 9.73 -7.69
CA ASP A 319 -14.66 10.73 -6.64
C ASP A 319 -14.54 10.14 -5.21
N GLN A 320 -14.70 8.83 -5.05
CA GLN A 320 -14.50 8.11 -3.78
C GLN A 320 -13.67 6.83 -3.97
N ALA A 321 -12.67 6.88 -4.85
CA ALA A 321 -11.72 5.80 -5.06
C ALA A 321 -10.34 6.18 -4.55
N ALA A 322 -9.59 5.21 -4.04
CA ALA A 322 -8.17 5.26 -3.81
C ALA A 322 -7.50 4.04 -4.47
N LEU A 323 -6.17 4.06 -4.56
CA LEU A 323 -5.41 2.93 -5.09
C LEU A 323 -4.74 2.13 -3.98
N GLY A 324 -4.59 0.83 -4.22
CA GLY A 324 -3.75 -0.05 -3.42
C GLY A 324 -2.88 -0.96 -4.28
N VAL A 325 -1.99 -1.68 -3.60
CA VAL A 325 -1.27 -2.84 -4.14
C VAL A 325 -1.64 -4.00 -3.25
N ASP A 326 -2.41 -4.93 -3.79
CA ASP A 326 -2.97 -6.06 -3.07
C ASP A 326 -1.88 -7.07 -2.61
N THR A 327 -1.42 -7.93 -3.53
CA THR A 327 -0.48 -9.01 -3.26
C THR A 327 0.87 -8.83 -3.96
N HIS A 328 1.76 -8.03 -3.38
CA HIS A 328 3.10 -7.71 -3.93
C HIS A 328 4.12 -8.88 -3.97
N PHE A 329 3.66 -10.11 -3.81
CA PHE A 329 4.45 -11.31 -4.11
C PHE A 329 4.32 -11.74 -5.58
N THR A 330 3.20 -11.37 -6.22
CA THR A 330 2.93 -11.59 -7.65
C THR A 330 3.41 -10.40 -8.49
N PHE A 331 3.29 -9.18 -7.97
CA PHE A 331 3.59 -7.94 -8.68
C PHE A 331 4.45 -6.96 -7.86
N SER A 332 4.88 -5.86 -8.48
CA SER A 332 5.68 -4.83 -7.82
C SER A 332 4.88 -4.10 -6.74
N ALA A 333 5.55 -3.68 -5.66
CA ALA A 333 4.94 -2.94 -4.56
C ALA A 333 4.73 -1.43 -4.85
N ASP A 334 5.07 -0.96 -6.06
CA ASP A 334 5.13 0.47 -6.37
C ASP A 334 3.78 1.08 -6.79
N MET A 335 3.40 2.15 -6.08
CA MET A 335 2.12 2.85 -6.30
C MET A 335 2.08 3.65 -7.62
N VAL A 336 3.24 4.08 -8.14
CA VAL A 336 3.33 4.78 -9.43
C VAL A 336 2.91 3.87 -10.58
N GLY A 337 3.36 2.61 -10.55
CA GLY A 337 2.94 1.55 -11.47
C GLY A 337 1.44 1.33 -11.43
N GLN A 338 0.85 1.19 -10.22
CA GLN A 338 -0.60 1.06 -10.07
C GLN A 338 -1.36 2.27 -10.64
N ALA A 339 -0.92 3.49 -10.34
CA ALA A 339 -1.52 4.70 -10.86
C ALA A 339 -1.43 4.79 -12.39
N ARG A 340 -0.28 4.38 -12.97
CA ARG A 340 -0.08 4.35 -14.42
C ARG A 340 -0.96 3.29 -15.09
N LEU A 341 -1.05 2.09 -14.52
CA LEU A 341 -1.93 1.02 -15.02
C LEU A 341 -3.39 1.46 -15.00
N TRP A 342 -3.85 2.03 -13.89
CA TRP A 342 -5.22 2.54 -13.77
C TRP A 342 -5.52 3.66 -14.77
N LEU A 343 -4.60 4.63 -14.89
CA LEU A 343 -4.71 5.73 -15.85
C LEU A 343 -4.89 5.21 -17.28
N GLN A 344 -4.06 4.26 -17.70
CA GLN A 344 -4.12 3.74 -19.07
C GLN A 344 -5.34 2.84 -19.27
N LYS A 345 -5.74 2.06 -18.27
CA LYS A 345 -6.96 1.25 -18.31
C LYS A 345 -8.20 2.13 -18.58
N LEU A 346 -8.38 3.20 -17.81
CA LEU A 346 -9.52 4.10 -17.97
C LEU A 346 -9.46 4.89 -19.27
N ARG A 347 -8.27 5.28 -19.72
CA ARG A 347 -8.09 5.91 -21.04
C ARG A 347 -8.51 4.99 -22.16
N LEU A 348 -7.97 3.78 -22.20
CA LEU A 348 -8.28 2.77 -23.22
C LEU A 348 -9.78 2.51 -23.27
N GLU A 349 -10.37 2.20 -22.12
CA GLU A 349 -11.79 1.89 -22.01
C GLU A 349 -12.70 3.02 -22.50
N ARG A 350 -12.36 4.28 -22.19
CA ARG A 350 -13.13 5.45 -22.63
C ARG A 350 -12.88 5.85 -24.08
N PHE A 351 -11.75 5.47 -24.67
CA PHE A 351 -11.53 5.60 -26.11
C PHE A 351 -12.30 4.51 -26.86
N GLU A 352 -12.36 3.29 -26.35
CA GLU A 352 -13.07 2.18 -26.99
C GLU A 352 -14.59 2.30 -26.87
N GLU A 353 -15.14 2.64 -25.70
CA GLU A 353 -16.59 2.75 -25.47
C GLU A 353 -17.15 4.16 -25.75
N PRO A 354 -18.23 4.28 -26.54
CA PRO A 354 -18.44 3.77 -27.90
C PRO A 354 -17.75 4.66 -28.95
N LEU A 355 -16.71 5.42 -28.59
CA LEU A 355 -16.13 6.45 -29.46
C LEU A 355 -15.45 5.84 -30.69
N LEU A 356 -14.44 5.00 -30.50
CA LEU A 356 -13.74 4.36 -31.62
C LEU A 356 -14.63 3.35 -32.36
N GLN A 357 -15.57 2.71 -31.66
CA GLN A 357 -16.59 1.86 -32.29
C GLN A 357 -17.49 2.64 -33.28
N ARG A 358 -17.70 3.94 -33.05
CA ARG A 358 -18.41 4.84 -33.96
C ARG A 358 -17.49 5.50 -35.00
N SER A 359 -16.22 5.08 -35.10
CA SER A 359 -15.21 5.69 -35.97
C SER A 359 -14.97 7.18 -35.70
N GLU A 360 -15.10 7.60 -34.44
CA GLU A 360 -14.83 8.97 -34.00
C GLU A 360 -13.43 9.07 -33.36
N ILE A 361 -12.73 10.19 -33.56
CA ILE A 361 -11.40 10.45 -32.97
C ILE A 361 -11.55 11.26 -31.66
N PRO A 362 -10.87 10.88 -30.57
CA PRO A 362 -10.94 11.61 -29.31
C PRO A 362 -10.39 13.03 -29.43
N ARG A 363 -11.18 14.01 -28.99
CA ARG A 363 -10.74 15.42 -28.92
C ARG A 363 -9.90 15.74 -27.69
N THR A 364 -10.05 14.95 -26.62
CA THR A 364 -9.39 15.15 -25.33
C THR A 364 -9.08 13.80 -24.69
N ASN A 365 -8.21 13.83 -23.70
CA ASN A 365 -7.94 12.66 -22.87
C ASN A 365 -8.98 12.58 -21.72
N PRO A 366 -9.57 11.40 -21.45
CA PRO A 366 -10.65 11.25 -20.47
C PRO A 366 -10.17 11.30 -19.01
N MET A 367 -8.87 11.15 -18.77
CA MET A 367 -8.28 11.19 -17.42
C MET A 367 -6.88 11.81 -17.42
N SER A 368 -6.66 12.76 -16.53
CA SER A 368 -5.36 13.45 -16.40
C SER A 368 -4.39 12.66 -15.51
N VAL A 369 -3.08 12.91 -15.69
CA VAL A 369 -2.05 12.39 -14.79
C VAL A 369 -2.21 12.90 -13.35
N GLN A 370 -2.77 14.11 -13.19
CA GLN A 370 -3.08 14.68 -11.87
C GLN A 370 -4.13 13.87 -11.13
N GLN A 371 -5.17 13.37 -11.83
CA GLN A 371 -6.17 12.49 -11.23
C GLN A 371 -5.53 11.18 -10.77
N ALA A 372 -4.69 10.54 -11.60
CA ALA A 372 -3.97 9.33 -11.20
C ALA A 372 -3.05 9.57 -9.99
N PHE A 373 -2.33 10.70 -9.98
CA PHE A 373 -1.50 11.11 -8.84
C PHE A 373 -2.32 11.33 -7.56
N HIS A 374 -3.52 11.93 -7.66
CA HIS A 374 -4.40 12.11 -6.50
C HIS A 374 -4.88 10.77 -5.94
N LEU A 375 -5.19 9.80 -6.81
CA LEU A 375 -5.69 8.49 -6.37
C LEU A 375 -4.66 7.70 -5.53
N MET A 376 -3.36 7.87 -5.79
CA MET A 376 -2.27 7.25 -4.99
C MET A 376 -1.74 8.11 -3.83
N THR A 377 -2.27 9.32 -3.64
CA THR A 377 -1.87 10.24 -2.56
C THR A 377 -3.10 10.71 -1.78
N ARG A 378 -3.67 11.86 -2.15
CA ARG A 378 -4.73 12.53 -1.41
C ARG A 378 -5.98 11.68 -1.24
N ALA A 379 -6.37 10.91 -2.25
CA ALA A 379 -7.57 10.08 -2.17
C ALA A 379 -7.41 8.95 -1.13
N GLY A 380 -6.21 8.37 -1.01
CA GLY A 380 -5.90 7.43 0.07
C GLY A 380 -6.05 8.07 1.45
N ALA A 381 -5.56 9.30 1.63
CA ALA A 381 -5.73 10.04 2.88
C ALA A 381 -7.21 10.29 3.22
N LEU A 382 -8.04 10.57 2.21
CA LEU A 382 -9.49 10.73 2.38
C LEU A 382 -10.18 9.41 2.73
N ALA A 383 -9.81 8.31 2.07
CA ALA A 383 -10.33 6.97 2.37
C ALA A 383 -10.05 6.54 3.82
N LEU A 384 -8.85 6.86 4.32
CA LEU A 384 -8.43 6.59 5.71
C LEU A 384 -8.93 7.64 6.71
N ARG A 385 -9.65 8.67 6.25
CA ARG A 385 -10.06 9.86 7.02
C ARG A 385 -8.92 10.49 7.83
N ASN A 386 -7.74 10.55 7.22
CA ASN A 386 -6.55 11.13 7.83
C ASN A 386 -6.18 12.44 7.11
N PRO A 387 -6.61 13.62 7.62
CA PRO A 387 -6.35 14.89 6.96
C PRO A 387 -4.89 15.34 7.04
N GLU A 388 -4.05 14.69 7.85
CA GLU A 388 -2.68 15.11 8.10
C GLU A 388 -1.67 14.55 7.09
N ILE A 389 -2.09 13.66 6.18
CA ILE A 389 -1.23 12.98 5.19
C ILE A 389 -1.75 13.13 3.75
N GLY A 390 -0.97 12.65 2.77
CA GLY A 390 -1.36 12.58 1.35
C GLY A 390 -1.29 13.92 0.61
N ALA A 391 -0.70 14.94 1.22
CA ALA A 391 -0.42 16.25 0.61
C ALA A 391 0.76 16.93 1.33
N ILE A 392 1.36 17.93 0.68
CA ILE A 392 2.38 18.81 1.26
C ILE A 392 1.76 20.18 1.51
N ALA A 393 1.62 20.53 2.78
CA ALA A 393 1.23 21.85 3.28
C ALA A 393 1.75 22.04 4.71
N PRO A 394 1.97 23.30 5.17
CA PRO A 394 2.34 23.57 6.56
C PRO A 394 1.36 22.92 7.56
N GLY A 395 1.91 22.31 8.61
CA GLY A 395 1.18 21.58 9.65
C GLY A 395 0.90 20.11 9.33
N MET A 396 1.02 19.66 8.08
CA MET A 396 0.85 18.25 7.72
C MET A 396 2.03 17.38 8.19
N LYS A 397 1.84 16.07 8.31
CA LYS A 397 2.92 15.12 8.62
C LYS A 397 3.95 15.12 7.50
N ALA A 398 5.23 15.01 7.86
CA ALA A 398 6.34 14.94 6.92
C ALA A 398 6.50 13.53 6.33
N ASP A 399 5.49 13.10 5.57
CA ASP A 399 5.49 11.91 4.76
C ASP A 399 5.85 12.34 3.31
N LEU A 400 7.10 12.15 2.91
CA LEU A 400 7.67 12.75 1.68
C LEU A 400 8.41 11.71 0.83
N VAL A 401 8.36 11.89 -0.49
CA VAL A 401 9.16 11.14 -1.48
C VAL A 401 10.00 12.12 -2.28
N ILE A 402 11.29 11.85 -2.39
CA ILE A 402 12.25 12.68 -3.12
C ILE A 402 12.73 11.89 -4.34
N PHE A 403 12.46 12.43 -5.52
CA PHE A 403 12.89 11.88 -6.80
C PHE A 403 14.11 12.60 -7.34
N ASP A 404 15.06 11.83 -7.88
CA ASP A 404 16.11 12.33 -8.76
C ASP A 404 15.48 12.75 -10.10
N GLY A 405 15.32 14.06 -10.30
CA GLY A 405 14.76 14.62 -11.53
C GLY A 405 15.77 14.73 -12.66
N GLU A 406 17.04 14.35 -12.44
CA GLU A 406 18.12 14.39 -13.43
C GLU A 406 18.50 13.01 -13.96
N SER A 407 17.81 11.95 -13.51
CA SER A 407 18.01 10.60 -14.02
C SER A 407 17.67 10.52 -15.53
N PRO A 408 18.28 9.60 -16.30
CA PRO A 408 18.15 9.58 -17.77
C PRO A 408 16.70 9.53 -18.29
N ASN A 409 15.80 8.85 -17.57
CA ASN A 409 14.37 8.77 -17.92
C ASN A 409 13.55 9.98 -17.48
N MET A 410 14.09 10.80 -16.56
CA MET A 410 13.43 11.99 -16.05
C MET A 410 13.84 13.25 -16.82
N LEU A 411 15.05 13.35 -17.38
CA LEU A 411 15.54 14.55 -18.08
C LEU A 411 14.53 15.22 -19.03
N GLY A 412 14.44 16.55 -18.95
CA GLY A 412 13.61 17.38 -19.84
C GLY A 412 12.14 17.52 -19.42
N TRP A 413 11.79 17.10 -18.21
CA TRP A 413 10.45 17.29 -17.66
C TRP A 413 10.13 18.78 -17.44
N SER A 414 8.88 19.17 -17.68
CA SER A 414 8.33 20.49 -17.31
C SER A 414 7.12 20.38 -16.37
N ASP A 415 6.44 19.23 -16.38
CA ASP A 415 5.36 18.88 -15.47
C ASP A 415 5.87 17.79 -14.53
N ALA A 416 6.09 18.14 -13.26
CA ALA A 416 6.61 17.23 -12.24
C ALA A 416 5.68 16.03 -11.97
N ILE A 417 4.36 16.22 -12.09
CA ILE A 417 3.39 15.14 -11.88
C ILE A 417 3.43 14.18 -13.06
N ALA A 418 3.49 14.69 -14.28
CA ALA A 418 3.67 13.86 -15.47
C ALA A 418 4.99 13.09 -15.43
N ALA A 419 6.08 13.72 -14.98
CA ALA A 419 7.38 13.08 -14.81
C ALA A 419 7.29 11.89 -13.86
N ILE A 420 6.70 12.06 -12.67
CA ILE A 420 6.49 10.96 -11.73
C ILE A 420 5.59 9.88 -12.33
N VAL A 421 4.37 10.23 -12.77
CA VAL A 421 3.38 9.22 -13.15
C VAL A 421 3.78 8.44 -14.41
N LEU A 422 4.36 9.10 -15.42
CA LEU A 422 4.61 8.49 -16.73
C LEU A 422 6.05 8.04 -16.96
N HIS A 423 7.03 8.65 -16.28
CA HIS A 423 8.45 8.44 -16.58
C HIS A 423 9.25 7.79 -15.45
N SER A 424 8.89 8.03 -14.19
CA SER A 424 9.68 7.52 -13.07
C SER A 424 9.54 6.01 -12.88
N ASN A 425 10.50 5.47 -12.12
CA ASN A 425 10.49 4.12 -11.56
C ASN A 425 11.09 4.16 -10.13
N VAL A 426 11.06 3.04 -9.41
CA VAL A 426 11.56 2.94 -8.01
C VAL A 426 13.02 3.36 -7.86
N GLY A 427 13.85 3.18 -8.90
CA GLY A 427 15.24 3.59 -8.92
C GLY A 427 15.46 5.10 -8.89
N ASP A 428 14.46 5.90 -9.29
CA ASP A 428 14.52 7.37 -9.25
C ASP A 428 14.21 7.92 -7.85
N ILE A 429 13.67 7.11 -6.93
CA ILE A 429 13.41 7.52 -5.56
C ILE A 429 14.71 7.48 -4.77
N GLU A 430 15.26 8.64 -4.44
CA GLU A 430 16.49 8.74 -3.64
C GLU A 430 16.22 8.85 -2.14
N GLY A 431 15.06 9.35 -1.76
CA GLY A 431 14.75 9.72 -0.38
C GLY A 431 13.28 9.49 -0.05
N VAL A 432 13.02 8.98 1.15
CA VAL A 432 11.67 8.81 1.69
C VAL A 432 11.68 9.14 3.18
N LEU A 433 10.74 9.99 3.59
CA LEU A 433 10.47 10.29 4.99
C LEU A 433 9.09 9.74 5.38
N VAL A 434 9.00 9.14 6.57
CA VAL A 434 7.73 8.75 7.20
C VAL A 434 7.70 9.39 8.57
N GLY A 435 6.71 10.25 8.84
CA GLY A 435 6.63 11.00 10.08
C GLY A 435 7.89 11.83 10.37
N GLY A 436 8.52 12.39 9.34
CA GLY A 436 9.75 13.18 9.47
C GLY A 436 11.05 12.37 9.62
N GLU A 437 10.97 11.04 9.81
CA GLU A 437 12.16 10.18 9.89
C GLU A 437 12.57 9.65 8.51
N TRP A 438 13.87 9.69 8.21
CA TRP A 438 14.42 9.07 7.02
C TRP A 438 14.27 7.54 7.07
N VAL A 439 13.47 6.96 6.16
CA VAL A 439 13.37 5.49 5.96
C VAL A 439 14.16 5.02 4.74
N LYS A 440 14.43 5.92 3.80
CA LYS A 440 15.35 5.75 2.66
C LYS A 440 16.09 7.06 2.42
N LYS A 441 17.41 7.00 2.22
CA LYS A 441 18.27 8.17 2.02
C LYS A 441 19.41 7.86 1.06
N VAL A 442 19.64 8.72 0.08
CA VAL A 442 20.63 8.53 -1.01
C VAL A 442 20.49 7.13 -1.64
N GLY A 443 19.26 6.75 -1.95
CA GLY A 443 18.92 5.48 -2.61
C GLY A 443 19.03 4.23 -1.72
N LYS A 444 19.30 4.36 -0.42
CA LYS A 444 19.49 3.22 0.51
C LYS A 444 18.50 3.24 1.66
N MET A 445 17.98 2.08 2.02
CA MET A 445 17.15 1.91 3.22
C MET A 445 17.95 2.19 4.49
N THR A 446 17.33 2.87 5.46
CA THR A 446 17.95 3.23 6.74
C THR A 446 17.59 2.26 7.88
N HIS A 447 16.74 1.27 7.60
CA HIS A 447 16.28 0.29 8.59
C HIS A 447 17.46 -0.41 9.29
N LYS A 448 17.49 -0.32 10.63
CA LYS A 448 18.57 -0.87 11.46
C LYS A 448 18.59 -2.39 11.34
N GLY A 449 19.77 -2.98 11.13
CA GLY A 449 19.90 -4.44 11.02
C GLY A 449 19.37 -5.03 9.70
N TYR A 450 19.06 -4.22 8.69
CA TYR A 450 18.49 -4.69 7.42
C TYR A 450 19.27 -5.83 6.74
N ALA A 451 20.60 -5.85 6.86
CA ALA A 451 21.42 -6.94 6.32
C ALA A 451 21.09 -8.31 6.95
N ASP A 452 20.77 -8.35 8.23
CA ASP A 452 20.35 -9.57 8.92
C ASP A 452 18.93 -9.98 8.53
N VAL A 453 18.01 -9.01 8.49
CA VAL A 453 16.62 -9.21 8.00
C VAL A 453 16.64 -9.82 6.61
N LYS A 454 17.41 -9.26 5.69
CA LYS A 454 17.57 -9.79 4.32
C LYS A 454 18.05 -11.25 4.33
N ARG A 455 19.08 -11.57 5.12
CA ARG A 455 19.63 -12.93 5.19
C ARG A 455 18.59 -13.94 5.71
N ARG A 456 17.87 -13.59 6.78
CA ARG A 456 16.84 -14.43 7.39
C ARG A 456 15.63 -14.59 6.47
N PHE A 457 15.15 -13.50 5.87
CA PHE A 457 14.06 -13.52 4.90
C PHE A 457 14.37 -14.42 3.71
N LEU A 458 15.57 -14.33 3.12
CA LEU A 458 15.94 -15.20 1.99
C LEU A 458 15.95 -16.68 2.36
N ALA A 459 16.33 -17.03 3.59
CA ALA A 459 16.26 -18.41 4.07
C ALA A 459 14.81 -18.87 4.27
N SER A 460 13.97 -18.02 4.87
CA SER A 460 12.53 -18.25 5.07
C SER A 460 11.80 -18.41 3.73
N ALA A 461 11.95 -17.47 2.81
CA ALA A 461 11.36 -17.48 1.49
C ALA A 461 11.75 -18.75 0.72
N LYS A 462 13.04 -19.11 0.69
CA LYS A 462 13.48 -20.34 0.01
C LYS A 462 12.82 -21.60 0.58
N ARG A 463 12.70 -21.69 1.91
CA ARG A 463 12.03 -22.83 2.56
C ARG A 463 10.55 -22.89 2.16
N ILE A 464 9.85 -21.77 2.24
CA ILE A 464 8.42 -21.66 1.88
C ILE A 464 8.21 -22.00 0.41
N GLN A 465 9.00 -21.42 -0.49
CA GLN A 465 8.90 -21.67 -1.92
C GLN A 465 9.14 -23.15 -2.26
N ASN A 466 10.09 -23.82 -1.60
CA ASN A 466 10.30 -25.25 -1.77
C ASN A 466 9.08 -26.08 -1.34
N ILE A 467 8.46 -25.74 -0.21
CA ILE A 467 7.23 -26.42 0.26
C ILE A 467 6.12 -26.29 -0.77
N TRP A 468 5.91 -25.08 -1.32
CA TRP A 468 4.90 -24.87 -2.35
C TRP A 468 5.24 -25.58 -3.67
N ALA A 469 6.52 -25.63 -4.06
CA ALA A 469 6.94 -26.37 -5.26
C ALA A 469 6.64 -27.88 -5.16
N GLU A 470 6.69 -28.44 -3.95
CA GLU A 470 6.35 -29.86 -3.67
C GLU A 470 4.85 -30.07 -3.39
N THR A 471 4.09 -28.99 -3.20
CA THR A 471 2.64 -29.08 -2.97
C THR A 471 1.92 -29.17 -4.32
N ASP A 472 1.15 -30.24 -4.49
CA ASP A 472 0.32 -30.46 -5.68
C ASP A 472 -0.53 -29.24 -6.01
N TRP A 473 -0.64 -28.94 -7.30
CA TRP A 473 -1.56 -27.91 -7.76
C TRP A 473 -2.99 -28.33 -7.47
N PRO A 474 -3.79 -27.46 -6.82
CA PRO A 474 -5.18 -27.80 -6.56
C PRO A 474 -5.92 -27.96 -7.89
N GLU A 475 -6.81 -28.94 -7.96
CA GLU A 475 -7.79 -29.01 -9.05
C GLU A 475 -8.73 -27.80 -8.91
N VAL A 476 -8.65 -26.88 -9.87
CA VAL A 476 -9.71 -25.91 -10.11
C VAL A 476 -10.84 -26.67 -10.82
N GLY A 477 -12.09 -26.35 -10.50
CA GLY A 477 -13.22 -27.08 -11.07
C GLY A 477 -13.22 -27.05 -12.59
N ALA A 478 -13.68 -28.15 -13.21
CA ALA A 478 -13.73 -28.29 -14.66
C ALA A 478 -14.69 -27.27 -15.29
N GLU A 479 -14.58 -27.04 -16.61
CA GLU A 479 -15.50 -26.16 -17.34
C GLU A 479 -16.96 -26.52 -17.03
N GLY A 480 -17.75 -25.53 -16.61
CA GLY A 480 -19.14 -25.70 -16.20
C GLY A 480 -19.37 -26.15 -14.74
N GLU A 481 -18.35 -26.62 -14.02
CA GLU A 481 -18.45 -26.84 -12.57
C GLU A 481 -18.55 -25.51 -11.83
N ALA A 482 -19.22 -25.51 -10.69
CA ALA A 482 -19.56 -24.27 -10.00
C ALA A 482 -18.51 -23.88 -8.95
N TRP A 483 -17.82 -22.76 -9.18
CA TRP A 483 -17.05 -22.04 -8.16
C TRP A 483 -17.97 -21.63 -7.01
N GLN A 484 -17.61 -22.05 -5.79
CA GLN A 484 -18.42 -21.93 -4.57
C GLN A 484 -19.87 -22.40 -4.74
N GLY A 485 -20.13 -23.34 -5.65
CA GLY A 485 -21.46 -23.90 -5.88
C GLY A 485 -22.44 -22.97 -6.62
N ILE A 486 -22.00 -21.83 -7.14
CA ILE A 486 -22.90 -20.86 -7.77
C ILE A 486 -22.45 -20.46 -9.19
N THR A 487 -21.21 -20.02 -9.39
CA THR A 487 -20.76 -19.49 -10.69
C THR A 487 -19.98 -20.54 -11.46
N PRO A 488 -20.35 -20.88 -12.71
CA PRO A 488 -19.60 -21.87 -13.48
C PRO A 488 -18.20 -21.38 -13.85
N TYR A 489 -17.20 -22.27 -13.80
CA TYR A 489 -15.90 -22.05 -14.43
C TYR A 489 -16.05 -22.01 -15.96
N GLY A 490 -15.19 -21.24 -16.62
CA GLY A 490 -15.13 -21.13 -18.07
C GLY A 490 -13.73 -20.85 -18.57
N ASP A 491 -13.43 -21.32 -19.78
CA ASP A 491 -12.09 -21.22 -20.36
C ASP A 491 -11.86 -19.87 -21.04
N VAL A 492 -10.66 -19.31 -20.84
CA VAL A 492 -10.19 -18.11 -21.53
C VAL A 492 -9.47 -18.49 -22.83
N ARG A 493 -9.53 -17.62 -23.83
CA ARG A 493 -8.76 -17.82 -25.06
C ARG A 493 -7.29 -17.52 -24.80
N ASN A 494 -6.41 -18.49 -25.10
CA ASN A 494 -4.97 -18.31 -25.01
C ASN A 494 -4.48 -17.23 -25.98
N VAL A 495 -3.54 -16.41 -25.51
CA VAL A 495 -2.86 -15.39 -26.32
C VAL A 495 -1.38 -15.76 -26.34
N ASP A 496 -0.85 -16.01 -27.54
CA ASP A 496 0.53 -16.41 -27.73
C ASP A 496 1.34 -15.35 -28.47
N VAL A 497 2.55 -15.10 -27.97
CA VAL A 497 3.53 -14.17 -28.58
C VAL A 497 4.51 -14.90 -29.51
N MET A 498 4.55 -16.23 -29.48
CA MET A 498 5.38 -17.10 -30.29
C MET A 498 4.56 -17.79 -31.38
N ARG A 499 5.15 -17.96 -32.56
CA ARG A 499 4.55 -18.79 -33.61
C ARG A 499 4.85 -20.26 -33.33
N GLY A 500 3.87 -21.15 -33.49
CA GLY A 500 4.06 -22.60 -33.39
C GLY A 500 3.46 -23.19 -32.12
N GLU A 501 4.17 -24.11 -31.46
CA GLU A 501 3.75 -24.74 -30.19
C GLU A 501 3.73 -23.77 -28.98
N GLY A 502 4.01 -22.50 -29.24
CA GLY A 502 3.73 -21.42 -28.29
C GLY A 502 4.75 -21.28 -27.17
N THR A 503 4.36 -20.57 -26.10
CA THR A 503 5.16 -20.49 -24.87
C THR A 503 5.04 -21.73 -23.98
N GLY A 504 4.31 -22.76 -24.43
CA GLY A 504 4.04 -23.97 -23.66
C GLY A 504 3.14 -23.72 -22.44
N TYR A 505 2.28 -22.71 -22.53
CA TYR A 505 1.26 -22.41 -21.53
C TYR A 505 -0.01 -23.22 -21.79
#